data_AF-A0A6J4BZY9-F1
#
_entry.id   AF-A0A6J4BZY9-F1
#
_cell.length_a   1.000
_cell.length_b   1.000
_cell.length_c   1.000
_cell.angle_alpha   90.00
_cell.angle_beta   90.00
_cell.angle_gamma   90.00
#
_symmetry.space_group_name_H-M   'P 1'
#
loop_
_entity.id
_entity.type
_entity.pdbx_description
1 polymer ?
#
loop_
_entity_poly.entity_id
_entity_poly.type
_entity_poly.pdbx_seq_one_letter_code
_entity_poly.pdbx_strand_id
1 'polypeptide(L)'
;MATQGLDIDRSTLAGWTGQAAALLDPLVARIRDEVLKADKIHADDTPVPVLDPGRGKTATGRLWVYAADDQASGSTAPRATWYHFTPDRTAAHLLAHLAGFRGFLQADAYAGYDGLYRGGVTEVACWAHFRRKVFDLHERTATPLTTDILERIGALYAVEAEVRGQPPDIRHRARQEHSKPLIEALREVLDAALRRLSPKCDMAKAIAYGTKRWAALTRFLDDGRLEIGNNIAERALRGVAIGRRNWLFAGSRVGGERAAAIYTVIQTCKANGVDPQAYIADVIARIAYDWPASRWDELLPCWCGRLPTASRCARVSSLKNSTRGAARGGNYSHRYGYVKERFSATWRRCSREAGASQKADAPGDGSLFRKATAHRHRYRGMRKFAPLGTLSRVARASGEADRTTIGEALRQARQE
;
A
#
# COMPACT_ATOMS: atom_id res chain seq x y z
N MET A 1 23.25 -12.73 2.78
CA MET A 1 23.60 -14.02 2.15
C MET A 1 24.78 -13.84 1.21
N ALA A 2 24.62 -13.47 -0.07
CA ALA A 2 25.77 -13.24 -0.97
C ALA A 2 26.73 -12.14 -0.47
N THR A 3 26.20 -11.03 0.03
CA THR A 3 26.99 -9.93 0.65
C THR A 3 27.69 -10.34 1.95
N GLN A 4 27.32 -11.49 2.52
CA GLN A 4 27.94 -12.10 3.71
C GLN A 4 28.85 -13.28 3.34
N GLY A 5 29.13 -13.50 2.05
CA GLY A 5 29.97 -14.62 1.57
C GLY A 5 29.28 -15.99 1.61
N LEU A 6 27.96 -16.03 1.82
CA LEU A 6 27.20 -17.28 1.83
C LEU A 6 26.55 -17.50 0.46
N ASP A 7 26.95 -18.59 -0.20
CA ASP A 7 26.31 -19.09 -1.41
C ASP A 7 25.19 -20.07 -1.01
N ILE A 8 23.95 -19.72 -1.37
CA ILE A 8 22.76 -20.50 -1.03
C ILE A 8 21.92 -20.58 -2.28
N ASP A 9 21.61 -21.81 -2.69
CA ASP A 9 20.79 -22.04 -3.86
C ASP A 9 19.39 -21.39 -3.74
N ARG A 10 18.87 -20.93 -4.87
CA ARG A 10 17.56 -20.26 -4.93
C ARG A 10 16.43 -21.19 -4.48
N SER A 11 16.51 -22.49 -4.78
CA SER A 11 15.51 -23.48 -4.35
C SER A 11 15.48 -23.59 -2.82
N THR A 12 16.63 -23.56 -2.17
CA THR A 12 16.75 -23.55 -0.71
C THR A 12 16.11 -22.29 -0.11
N LEU A 13 16.40 -21.11 -0.65
CA LEU A 13 15.77 -19.85 -0.20
C LEU A 13 14.25 -19.85 -0.40
N ALA A 14 13.77 -20.36 -1.54
CA ALA A 14 12.35 -20.48 -1.81
C ALA A 14 11.68 -21.50 -0.87
N GLY A 15 12.36 -22.60 -0.56
CA GLY A 15 11.94 -23.61 0.42
C GLY A 15 11.77 -23.01 1.82
N TRP A 16 12.79 -22.29 2.31
CA TRP A 16 12.72 -21.60 3.61
C TRP A 16 11.63 -20.54 3.66
N THR A 17 11.46 -19.79 2.57
CA THR A 17 10.37 -18.80 2.47
C THR A 17 9.01 -19.48 2.56
N GLY A 18 8.85 -20.65 1.93
CA GLY A 18 7.63 -21.45 2.01
C GLY A 18 7.36 -22.00 3.41
N GLN A 19 8.39 -22.50 4.10
CA GLN A 19 8.28 -22.96 5.48
C GLN A 19 7.92 -21.81 6.44
N ALA A 20 8.58 -20.66 6.29
CA ALA A 20 8.26 -19.47 7.07
C ALA A 20 6.82 -19.01 6.86
N ALA A 21 6.31 -19.02 5.61
CA ALA A 21 4.91 -18.70 5.34
C ALA A 21 3.96 -19.67 6.06
N ALA A 22 4.22 -20.98 5.99
CA ALA A 22 3.40 -21.99 6.66
C ALA A 22 3.38 -21.81 8.20
N LEU A 23 4.53 -21.47 8.80
CA LEU A 23 4.61 -21.18 10.24
C LEU A 23 3.83 -19.92 10.62
N LEU A 24 3.68 -18.96 9.71
CA LEU A 24 2.95 -17.71 9.93
C LEU A 24 1.44 -17.82 9.62
N ASP A 25 0.96 -18.93 9.02
CA ASP A 25 -0.43 -19.07 8.62
C ASP A 25 -1.44 -18.83 9.75
N PRO A 26 -1.24 -19.32 11.00
CA PRO A 26 -2.16 -19.02 12.10
C PRO A 26 -2.23 -17.52 12.42
N LEU A 27 -1.09 -16.83 12.35
CA LEU A 27 -1.03 -15.38 12.54
C LEU A 27 -1.74 -14.63 11.41
N VAL A 28 -1.56 -15.06 10.16
CA VAL A 28 -2.23 -14.48 8.99
C VAL A 28 -3.74 -14.65 9.11
N ALA A 29 -4.22 -15.81 9.56
CA ALA A 29 -5.64 -16.05 9.81
C ALA A 29 -6.19 -15.12 10.90
N ARG A 30 -5.46 -14.92 12.00
CA ARG A 30 -5.85 -13.98 13.06
C ARG A 30 -5.88 -12.52 12.57
N ILE A 31 -4.88 -12.10 11.80
CA ILE A 31 -4.86 -10.77 11.19
C ILE A 31 -6.07 -10.57 10.26
N ARG A 32 -6.41 -11.58 9.45
CA ARG A 32 -7.62 -11.54 8.61
C ARG A 32 -8.86 -11.34 9.46
N ASP A 33 -9.06 -12.15 10.49
CA ASP A 33 -10.27 -12.12 11.30
C ASP A 33 -10.45 -10.76 11.97
N GLU A 34 -9.37 -10.14 12.43
CA GLU A 34 -9.39 -8.80 13.03
C GLU A 34 -9.65 -7.69 12.00
N VAL A 35 -9.12 -7.81 10.78
CA VAL A 35 -9.49 -6.89 9.68
C VAL A 35 -10.99 -7.01 9.39
N LEU A 36 -11.55 -8.23 9.38
CA LEU A 36 -12.97 -8.45 9.06
C LEU A 36 -13.93 -8.08 10.19
N LYS A 37 -13.44 -7.93 11.44
CA LYS A 37 -14.21 -7.38 12.57
C LYS A 37 -14.34 -5.87 12.55
N ALA A 38 -13.50 -5.17 11.79
CA ALA A 38 -13.51 -3.71 11.76
C ALA A 38 -14.82 -3.16 11.18
N ASP A 39 -15.31 -2.04 11.70
CA ASP A 39 -16.48 -1.36 11.13
C ASP A 39 -16.21 -0.81 9.72
N LYS A 40 -14.93 -0.57 9.39
CA LYS A 40 -14.47 0.05 8.15
C LYS A 40 -13.22 -0.65 7.65
N ILE A 41 -13.23 -1.05 6.38
CA ILE A 41 -12.04 -1.60 5.72
C ILE A 41 -11.76 -0.87 4.40
N HIS A 42 -10.48 -0.78 4.08
CA HIS A 42 -9.97 -0.29 2.80
C HIS A 42 -9.61 -1.48 1.93
N ALA A 43 -10.10 -1.52 0.68
CA ALA A 43 -9.80 -2.60 -0.25
C ALA A 43 -9.26 -2.09 -1.58
N ASP A 44 -8.22 -2.74 -2.07
CA ASP A 44 -7.67 -2.52 -3.41
C ASP A 44 -6.97 -3.81 -3.87
N ASP A 45 -6.50 -3.83 -5.10
CA ASP A 45 -5.84 -4.99 -5.65
C ASP A 45 -4.76 -4.60 -6.67
N THR A 46 -3.82 -5.51 -6.91
CA THR A 46 -2.81 -5.29 -7.93
C THR A 46 -2.48 -6.57 -8.72
N PRO A 47 -2.25 -6.48 -10.04
CA PRO A 47 -1.93 -7.65 -10.85
C PRO A 47 -0.55 -8.23 -10.49
N VAL A 48 -0.45 -9.55 -10.47
CA VAL A 48 0.80 -10.27 -10.22
C VAL A 48 1.01 -11.27 -11.35
N PRO A 49 2.13 -11.18 -12.11
CA PRO A 49 2.47 -12.23 -13.07
C PRO A 49 2.76 -13.53 -12.34
N VAL A 50 2.21 -14.64 -12.82
CA VAL A 50 2.38 -15.99 -12.25
C VAL A 50 2.85 -16.91 -13.35
N LEU A 51 3.87 -17.74 -13.11
CA LEU A 51 4.27 -18.74 -14.11
C LEU A 51 3.13 -19.69 -14.42
N ASP A 52 2.92 -19.92 -15.71
CA ASP A 52 2.00 -20.91 -16.27
C ASP A 52 2.80 -21.78 -17.25
N PRO A 53 3.59 -22.76 -16.74
CA PRO A 53 4.51 -23.54 -17.56
C PRO A 53 3.82 -24.29 -18.69
N GLY A 54 2.58 -24.74 -18.47
CA GLY A 54 1.78 -25.41 -19.50
C GLY A 54 1.50 -24.55 -20.73
N ARG A 55 1.60 -23.21 -20.61
CA ARG A 55 1.40 -22.26 -21.72
C ARG A 55 2.70 -21.54 -22.13
N GLY A 56 3.83 -21.88 -21.53
CA GLY A 56 5.13 -21.22 -21.79
C GLY A 56 5.13 -19.71 -21.51
N LYS A 57 4.17 -19.20 -20.72
CA LYS A 57 3.97 -17.77 -20.45
C LYS A 57 3.57 -17.53 -18.99
N THR A 58 3.26 -16.28 -18.66
CA THR A 58 2.67 -15.95 -17.36
C THR A 58 1.16 -15.76 -17.46
N ALA A 59 0.44 -16.23 -16.44
CA ALA A 59 -0.93 -15.82 -16.16
C ALA A 59 -0.93 -14.54 -15.30
N THR A 60 -2.07 -13.84 -15.24
CA THR A 60 -2.23 -12.65 -14.40
C THR A 60 -3.09 -12.97 -13.18
N GLY A 61 -2.44 -13.26 -12.06
CA GLY A 61 -3.08 -13.33 -10.75
C GLY A 61 -3.36 -11.93 -10.18
N ARG A 62 -4.07 -11.87 -9.06
CA ARG A 62 -4.33 -10.64 -8.30
C ARG A 62 -3.90 -10.82 -6.86
N LEU A 63 -3.27 -9.78 -6.35
CA LEU A 63 -2.98 -9.65 -4.94
C LEU A 63 -3.89 -8.57 -4.38
N TRP A 64 -4.89 -9.00 -3.62
CA TRP A 64 -5.85 -8.17 -2.90
C TRP A 64 -5.23 -7.69 -1.60
N VAL A 65 -5.60 -6.48 -1.19
CA VAL A 65 -5.29 -5.95 0.13
C VAL A 65 -6.56 -5.49 0.81
N TYR A 66 -6.66 -5.76 2.10
CA TYR A 66 -7.70 -5.30 3.01
C TYR A 66 -7.02 -4.68 4.22
N ALA A 67 -7.30 -3.42 4.51
CA ALA A 67 -6.66 -2.70 5.60
C ALA A 67 -7.70 -2.08 6.55
N ALA A 68 -7.53 -2.36 7.84
CA ALA A 68 -8.23 -1.70 8.93
C ALA A 68 -7.29 -0.67 9.56
N ASP A 69 -7.62 0.62 9.40
CA ASP A 69 -6.85 1.75 9.92
C ASP A 69 -7.77 2.97 10.15
N ASP A 70 -7.93 3.32 11.42
CA ASP A 70 -8.70 4.48 11.90
C ASP A 70 -7.81 5.54 12.57
N GLN A 71 -6.49 5.50 12.35
CA GLN A 71 -5.58 6.48 12.94
C GLN A 71 -5.87 7.91 12.44
N ALA A 72 -6.37 8.04 11.21
CA ALA A 72 -6.77 9.33 10.65
C ALA A 72 -8.00 9.95 11.34
N SER A 73 -8.79 9.14 12.04
CA SER A 73 -9.87 9.55 12.96
C SER A 73 -9.45 9.55 14.44
N GLY A 74 -8.13 9.62 14.71
CA GLY A 74 -7.61 9.71 16.07
C GLY A 74 -7.63 8.39 16.86
N SER A 75 -7.93 7.26 16.21
CA SER A 75 -7.88 5.96 16.89
C SER A 75 -6.45 5.56 17.26
N THR A 76 -6.30 5.03 18.46
CA THR A 76 -5.06 4.36 18.93
C THR A 76 -5.15 2.84 18.78
N ALA A 77 -6.27 2.32 18.24
CA ALA A 77 -6.41 0.89 17.99
C ALA A 77 -5.36 0.43 16.97
N PRO A 78 -4.79 -0.77 17.17
CA PRO A 78 -3.75 -1.20 16.25
C PRO A 78 -4.27 -1.51 14.86
N ARG A 79 -3.39 -1.31 13.88
CA ARG A 79 -3.71 -1.40 12.46
C ARG A 79 -3.45 -2.79 11.95
N ALA A 80 -4.29 -3.27 11.05
CA ALA A 80 -4.12 -4.59 10.45
C ALA A 80 -4.21 -4.48 8.93
N THR A 81 -3.37 -5.26 8.23
CA THR A 81 -3.39 -5.32 6.77
C THR A 81 -3.28 -6.76 6.33
N TRP A 82 -4.35 -7.27 5.73
CA TRP A 82 -4.46 -8.61 5.20
C TRP A 82 -4.31 -8.60 3.69
N TYR A 83 -3.47 -9.49 3.18
CA TYR A 83 -3.32 -9.75 1.76
C TYR A 83 -3.85 -11.12 1.41
N HIS A 84 -4.48 -11.21 0.23
CA HIS A 84 -4.91 -12.48 -0.31
C HIS A 84 -4.62 -12.57 -1.79
N PHE A 85 -4.16 -13.74 -2.25
CA PHE A 85 -3.81 -13.97 -3.65
C PHE A 85 -4.92 -14.78 -4.33
N THR A 86 -5.26 -14.41 -5.56
CA THR A 86 -6.21 -15.15 -6.41
C THR A 86 -5.65 -15.32 -7.82
N PRO A 87 -6.04 -16.39 -8.55
CA PRO A 87 -5.57 -16.65 -9.91
C PRO A 87 -6.07 -15.63 -10.94
N ASP A 88 -7.17 -14.92 -10.66
CA ASP A 88 -7.74 -13.89 -11.51
C ASP A 88 -8.45 -12.79 -10.68
N ARG A 89 -9.10 -11.85 -11.38
CA ARG A 89 -9.84 -10.72 -10.76
C ARG A 89 -11.35 -10.95 -10.72
N THR A 90 -11.85 -12.19 -10.69
CA THR A 90 -13.30 -12.41 -10.71
C THR A 90 -13.96 -11.95 -9.40
N ALA A 91 -15.20 -11.49 -9.50
CA ALA A 91 -15.98 -11.02 -8.36
C ALA A 91 -16.24 -12.14 -7.32
N ALA A 92 -16.28 -13.40 -7.76
CA ALA A 92 -16.49 -14.56 -6.88
C ALA A 92 -15.46 -14.62 -5.75
N HIS A 93 -14.21 -14.27 -6.03
CA HIS A 93 -13.17 -14.21 -5.00
C HIS A 93 -13.47 -13.14 -3.94
N LEU A 94 -13.79 -11.91 -4.35
CA LEU A 94 -14.15 -10.83 -3.42
C LEU A 94 -15.34 -11.20 -2.53
N LEU A 95 -16.37 -11.79 -3.12
CA LEU A 95 -17.56 -12.26 -2.40
C LEU A 95 -17.21 -13.32 -1.36
N ALA A 96 -16.29 -14.23 -1.69
CA ALA A 96 -15.81 -15.23 -0.75
C ALA A 96 -14.94 -14.63 0.37
N HIS A 97 -14.03 -13.69 0.04
CA HIS A 97 -13.14 -13.07 1.03
C HIS A 97 -13.90 -12.25 2.07
N LEU A 98 -14.92 -11.51 1.62
CA LEU A 98 -15.71 -10.61 2.45
C LEU A 98 -17.08 -11.19 2.82
N ALA A 99 -17.22 -12.52 2.75
CA ALA A 99 -18.41 -13.21 3.20
C ALA A 99 -18.64 -12.90 4.68
N GLY A 100 -19.85 -12.41 5.01
CA GLY A 100 -20.22 -12.04 6.38
C GLY A 100 -19.81 -10.62 6.81
N PHE A 101 -18.98 -9.90 6.05
CA PHE A 101 -18.68 -8.50 6.35
C PHE A 101 -19.92 -7.62 6.15
N ARG A 102 -20.14 -6.64 7.04
CA ARG A 102 -21.32 -5.74 7.03
C ARG A 102 -20.98 -4.26 7.30
N GLY A 103 -19.70 -3.91 7.31
CA GLY A 103 -19.24 -2.55 7.56
C GLY A 103 -19.15 -1.66 6.31
N PHE A 104 -18.36 -0.61 6.43
CA PHE A 104 -18.01 0.30 5.35
C PHE A 104 -16.83 -0.25 4.52
N LEU A 105 -17.01 -0.33 3.20
CA LEU A 105 -15.95 -0.72 2.27
C LEU A 105 -15.48 0.51 1.49
N GLN A 106 -14.28 0.97 1.82
CA GLN A 106 -13.60 2.04 1.10
C GLN A 106 -12.79 1.45 -0.06
N ALA A 107 -13.23 1.67 -1.29
CA ALA A 107 -12.61 1.02 -2.46
C ALA A 107 -12.61 1.90 -3.71
N ASP A 108 -11.95 1.41 -4.76
CA ASP A 108 -12.16 1.93 -6.11
C ASP A 108 -13.55 1.49 -6.63
N ALA A 109 -13.93 2.01 -7.80
CA ALA A 109 -15.22 1.70 -8.42
C ALA A 109 -15.18 0.40 -9.25
N TYR A 110 -14.46 -0.61 -8.79
CA TYR A 110 -14.44 -1.90 -9.46
C TYR A 110 -15.80 -2.60 -9.31
N ALA A 111 -16.47 -2.88 -10.42
CA ALA A 111 -17.81 -3.48 -10.45
C ALA A 111 -17.91 -4.86 -9.78
N GLY A 112 -16.78 -5.54 -9.51
CA GLY A 112 -16.79 -6.78 -8.75
C GLY A 112 -17.23 -6.62 -7.30
N TYR A 113 -17.23 -5.40 -6.75
CA TYR A 113 -17.76 -5.10 -5.43
C TYR A 113 -19.29 -4.97 -5.39
N ASP A 114 -19.97 -4.79 -6.52
CA ASP A 114 -21.42 -4.50 -6.58
C ASP A 114 -22.27 -5.57 -5.87
N GLY A 115 -21.82 -6.84 -5.91
CA GLY A 115 -22.48 -7.94 -5.20
C GLY A 115 -22.43 -7.80 -3.67
N LEU A 116 -21.35 -7.23 -3.12
CA LEU A 116 -21.22 -6.96 -1.68
C LEU A 116 -22.16 -5.84 -1.25
N TYR A 117 -22.28 -4.79 -2.07
CA TYR A 117 -23.15 -3.65 -1.78
C TYR A 117 -24.62 -4.06 -1.76
N ARG A 118 -25.04 -4.92 -2.70
CA ARG A 118 -26.37 -5.54 -2.66
C ARG A 118 -26.57 -6.45 -1.44
N GLY A 119 -25.48 -7.01 -0.90
CA GLY A 119 -25.47 -7.89 0.28
C GLY A 119 -25.41 -7.16 1.63
N GLY A 120 -25.49 -5.83 1.66
CA GLY A 120 -25.55 -5.02 2.89
C GLY A 120 -24.22 -4.38 3.31
N VAL A 121 -23.14 -4.52 2.54
CA VAL A 121 -21.91 -3.74 2.75
C VAL A 121 -22.13 -2.30 2.30
N THR A 122 -21.70 -1.32 3.09
CA THR A 122 -21.90 0.08 2.72
C THR A 122 -20.73 0.58 1.88
N GLU A 123 -20.99 0.94 0.61
CA GLU A 123 -19.98 1.47 -0.31
C GLU A 123 -19.44 2.83 0.16
N VAL A 124 -18.13 3.06 0.11
CA VAL A 124 -17.54 4.40 0.27
C VAL A 124 -16.55 4.63 -0.86
N ALA A 125 -16.89 5.54 -1.78
CA ALA A 125 -16.13 5.74 -3.00
C ALA A 125 -14.93 6.68 -2.78
N CYS A 126 -13.87 6.45 -3.55
CA CYS A 126 -12.62 7.19 -3.42
C CYS A 126 -12.56 8.45 -4.31
N TRP A 127 -12.44 9.64 -3.70
CA TRP A 127 -12.26 10.89 -4.45
C TRP A 127 -10.97 10.94 -5.25
N ALA A 128 -9.90 10.25 -4.83
CA ALA A 128 -8.64 10.24 -5.57
C ALA A 128 -8.82 9.63 -6.97
N HIS A 129 -9.68 8.62 -7.10
CA HIS A 129 -10.00 8.01 -8.39
C HIS A 129 -10.83 8.93 -9.29
N PHE A 130 -11.79 9.66 -8.73
CA PHE A 130 -12.55 10.66 -9.48
C PHE A 130 -11.64 11.82 -9.93
N ARG A 131 -10.88 12.40 -9.00
CA ARG A 131 -9.88 13.45 -9.26
C ARG A 131 -8.91 13.04 -10.36
N ARG A 132 -8.41 11.80 -10.33
CA ARG A 132 -7.46 11.30 -11.34
C ARG A 132 -8.04 11.31 -12.75
N LYS A 133 -9.32 10.99 -12.92
CA LYS A 133 -9.96 11.03 -14.25
C LYS A 133 -10.00 12.43 -14.83
N VAL A 134 -10.25 13.44 -14.00
CA VAL A 134 -10.21 14.85 -14.40
C VAL A 134 -8.77 15.30 -14.65
N PHE A 135 -7.85 14.93 -13.75
CA PHE A 135 -6.44 15.26 -13.86
C PHE A 135 -5.79 14.69 -15.13
N ASP A 136 -6.08 13.44 -15.49
CA ASP A 136 -5.54 12.81 -16.71
C ASP A 136 -5.99 13.53 -17.99
N LEU A 137 -7.14 14.22 -17.95
CA LEU A 137 -7.62 15.08 -19.06
C LEU A 137 -6.95 16.44 -19.00
N HIS A 138 -6.84 17.05 -17.83
CA HIS A 138 -6.15 18.31 -17.60
C HIS A 138 -4.68 18.27 -18.07
N GLU A 139 -3.95 17.20 -17.75
CA GLU A 139 -2.56 17.00 -18.19
C GLU A 139 -2.41 16.89 -19.72
N ARG A 140 -3.45 16.44 -20.42
CA ARG A 140 -3.46 16.40 -21.89
C ARG A 140 -3.82 17.76 -22.45
N THR A 141 -4.84 18.40 -21.89
CA THR A 141 -5.34 19.70 -22.30
C THR A 141 -6.05 20.37 -21.13
N ALA A 142 -5.39 21.34 -20.53
CA ALA A 142 -5.97 22.15 -19.48
C ALA A 142 -7.13 22.99 -20.05
N THR A 143 -8.25 23.00 -19.35
CA THR A 143 -9.43 23.82 -19.66
C THR A 143 -9.92 24.49 -18.38
N PRO A 144 -10.61 25.63 -18.46
CA PRO A 144 -11.18 26.29 -17.28
C PRO A 144 -12.00 25.34 -16.41
N LEU A 145 -12.78 24.44 -17.03
CA LEU A 145 -13.58 23.44 -16.32
C LEU A 145 -12.72 22.41 -15.57
N THR A 146 -11.67 21.89 -16.20
CA THR A 146 -10.79 20.92 -15.52
C THR A 146 -10.03 21.57 -14.36
N THR A 147 -9.57 22.82 -14.52
CA THR A 147 -8.92 23.60 -13.46
C THR A 147 -9.87 23.80 -12.28
N ASP A 148 -11.06 24.35 -12.53
CA ASP A 148 -12.06 24.64 -11.49
C ASP A 148 -12.46 23.38 -10.71
N ILE A 149 -12.70 22.25 -11.39
CA ILE A 149 -13.00 20.98 -10.70
C ILE A 149 -11.82 20.52 -9.83
N LEU A 150 -10.59 20.60 -10.32
CA LEU A 150 -9.41 20.18 -9.55
C LEU A 150 -9.14 21.09 -8.34
N GLU A 151 -9.37 22.39 -8.46
CA GLU A 151 -9.25 23.35 -7.37
C GLU A 151 -10.31 23.10 -6.29
N ARG A 152 -11.57 22.88 -6.68
CA ARG A 152 -12.66 22.52 -5.75
C ARG A 152 -12.38 21.22 -5.01
N ILE A 153 -11.91 20.18 -5.71
CA ILE A 153 -11.48 18.94 -5.06
C ILE A 153 -10.27 19.20 -4.14
N GLY A 154 -9.35 20.08 -4.54
CA GLY A 154 -8.22 20.50 -3.73
C GLY A 154 -8.65 21.13 -2.39
N ALA A 155 -9.68 21.99 -2.42
CA ALA A 155 -10.26 22.59 -1.22
C ALA A 155 -10.83 21.55 -0.25
N LEU A 156 -11.47 20.48 -0.75
CA LEU A 156 -11.92 19.36 0.10
C LEU A 156 -10.74 18.68 0.80
N TYR A 157 -9.63 18.44 0.08
CA TYR A 157 -8.43 17.87 0.69
C TYR A 157 -7.74 18.79 1.69
N ALA A 158 -7.91 20.11 1.57
CA ALA A 158 -7.41 21.07 2.55
C ALA A 158 -8.16 20.90 3.89
N VAL A 159 -9.49 20.85 3.87
CA VAL A 159 -10.30 20.56 5.06
C VAL A 159 -9.90 19.21 5.68
N GLU A 160 -9.76 18.16 4.86
CA GLU A 160 -9.34 16.84 5.35
C GLU A 160 -7.92 16.80 5.93
N ALA A 161 -7.06 17.75 5.56
CA ALA A 161 -5.74 17.88 6.16
C ALA A 161 -5.81 18.52 7.55
N GLU A 162 -6.71 19.49 7.74
CA GLU A 162 -6.92 20.19 9.02
C GLU A 162 -7.53 19.29 10.09
N VAL A 163 -8.49 18.44 9.71
CA VAL A 163 -9.21 17.56 10.65
C VAL A 163 -8.51 16.22 10.89
N ARG A 164 -7.38 15.95 10.23
CA ARG A 164 -6.68 14.65 10.31
C ARG A 164 -6.16 14.40 11.73
N GLY A 165 -6.44 13.20 12.25
CA GLY A 165 -6.05 12.78 13.59
C GLY A 165 -7.01 13.27 14.68
N GLN A 166 -8.02 14.07 14.32
CA GLN A 166 -9.08 14.46 15.25
C GLN A 166 -10.09 13.30 15.41
N PRO A 167 -10.79 13.23 16.56
CA PRO A 167 -11.86 12.26 16.78
C PRO A 167 -12.99 12.35 15.74
N PRO A 168 -13.76 11.26 15.52
CA PRO A 168 -14.81 11.21 14.51
C PRO A 168 -15.87 12.32 14.60
N ASP A 169 -16.29 12.70 15.80
CA ASP A 169 -17.30 13.75 16.01
C ASP A 169 -16.80 15.13 15.55
N ILE A 170 -15.53 15.45 15.83
CA ILE A 170 -14.88 16.68 15.39
C ILE A 170 -14.75 16.70 13.86
N ARG A 171 -14.30 15.59 13.26
CA ARG A 171 -14.20 15.44 11.80
C ARG A 171 -15.57 15.61 11.15
N HIS A 172 -16.60 14.95 11.68
CA HIS A 172 -17.97 15.04 11.17
C HIS A 172 -18.48 16.50 11.21
N ARG A 173 -18.35 17.20 12.35
CA ARG A 173 -18.80 18.59 12.48
C ARG A 173 -18.10 19.51 11.47
N ALA A 174 -16.77 19.46 11.40
CA ALA A 174 -16.00 20.28 10.46
C ALA A 174 -16.36 19.97 8.99
N ARG A 175 -16.66 18.71 8.65
CA ARG A 175 -17.13 18.34 7.31
C ARG A 175 -18.50 18.92 6.99
N GLN A 176 -19.43 18.93 7.94
CA GLN A 176 -20.75 19.55 7.75
C GLN A 176 -20.63 21.07 7.57
N GLU A 177 -19.74 21.73 8.31
CA GLU A 177 -19.54 23.18 8.25
C GLU A 177 -18.77 23.63 7.01
N HIS A 178 -17.74 22.88 6.60
CA HIS A 178 -16.78 23.33 5.57
C HIS A 178 -16.82 22.49 4.28
N SER A 179 -16.86 21.16 4.37
CA SER A 179 -16.81 20.28 3.19
C SER A 179 -18.14 20.18 2.46
N LYS A 180 -19.27 20.17 3.17
CA LYS A 180 -20.60 20.01 2.59
C LYS A 180 -20.97 21.15 1.63
N PRO A 181 -20.80 22.45 1.96
CA PRO A 181 -21.07 23.53 1.02
C PRO A 181 -20.19 23.45 -0.24
N LEU A 182 -18.93 23.05 -0.09
CA LEU A 182 -18.01 22.86 -1.23
C LEU A 182 -18.45 21.73 -2.16
N ILE A 183 -18.96 20.63 -1.59
CA ILE A 183 -19.51 19.50 -2.36
C ILE A 183 -20.79 19.89 -3.08
N GLU A 184 -21.69 20.62 -2.44
CA GLU A 184 -22.93 21.11 -3.07
C GLU A 184 -22.62 22.04 -4.25
N ALA A 185 -21.72 23.02 -4.05
CA ALA A 185 -21.28 23.90 -5.13
C ALA A 185 -20.57 23.15 -6.26
N LEU A 186 -19.72 22.16 -5.94
CA LEU A 186 -19.11 21.31 -6.96
C LEU A 186 -20.17 20.51 -7.72
N ARG A 187 -21.21 20.00 -7.06
CA ARG A 187 -22.27 19.25 -7.71
C ARG A 187 -22.98 20.06 -8.79
N GLU A 188 -23.30 21.32 -8.48
CA GLU A 188 -23.93 22.24 -9.43
C GLU A 188 -23.07 22.46 -10.69
N VAL A 189 -21.76 22.67 -10.50
CA VAL A 189 -20.81 22.81 -11.61
C VAL A 189 -20.78 21.56 -12.48
N LEU A 190 -20.71 20.37 -11.86
CA LEU A 190 -20.68 19.10 -12.59
C LEU A 190 -21.96 18.86 -13.39
N ASP A 191 -23.13 19.13 -12.80
CA ASP A 191 -24.41 18.96 -13.48
C ASP A 191 -24.61 19.99 -14.60
N ALA A 192 -24.18 21.24 -14.40
CA ALA A 192 -24.18 22.27 -15.44
C ALA A 192 -23.25 21.90 -16.61
N ALA A 193 -22.07 21.35 -16.31
CA ALA A 193 -21.14 20.87 -17.34
C ALA A 193 -21.74 19.70 -18.13
N LEU A 194 -22.38 18.73 -17.47
CA LEU A 194 -23.01 17.59 -18.16
C LEU A 194 -24.15 18.01 -19.10
N ARG A 195 -24.88 19.09 -18.80
CA ARG A 195 -25.91 19.63 -19.72
C ARG A 195 -25.33 20.21 -21.01
N ARG A 196 -24.07 20.65 -21.00
CA ARG A 196 -23.41 21.33 -22.12
C ARG A 196 -22.50 20.40 -22.91
N LEU A 197 -21.97 19.36 -22.27
CA LEU A 197 -21.02 18.44 -22.88
C LEU A 197 -21.74 17.31 -23.62
N SER A 198 -21.21 16.92 -24.78
CA SER A 198 -21.65 15.70 -25.44
C SER A 198 -21.36 14.48 -24.55
N PRO A 199 -22.32 13.56 -24.34
CA PRO A 199 -22.12 12.36 -23.51
C PRO A 199 -20.95 11.46 -23.97
N LYS A 200 -20.55 11.57 -25.24
CA LYS A 200 -19.46 10.78 -25.82
C LYS A 200 -18.08 11.35 -25.52
N CYS A 201 -17.96 12.61 -25.09
CA CYS A 201 -16.66 13.21 -24.83
C CYS A 201 -16.06 12.68 -23.51
N ASP A 202 -14.74 12.67 -23.43
CA ASP A 202 -14.05 12.07 -22.28
C ASP A 202 -14.28 12.84 -20.98
N MET A 203 -14.49 14.16 -21.07
CA MET A 203 -14.84 14.96 -19.90
C MET A 203 -16.22 14.60 -19.34
N ALA A 204 -17.23 14.40 -20.20
CA ALA A 204 -18.55 13.94 -19.77
C ALA A 204 -18.47 12.56 -19.11
N LYS A 205 -17.65 11.64 -19.65
CA LYS A 205 -17.40 10.32 -19.02
C LYS A 205 -16.71 10.44 -17.66
N ALA A 206 -15.75 11.36 -17.52
CA ALA A 206 -15.05 11.61 -16.26
C ALA A 206 -16.01 12.18 -15.20
N ILE A 207 -16.86 13.14 -15.55
CA ILE A 207 -17.87 13.70 -14.63
C ILE A 207 -18.92 12.64 -14.28
N ALA A 208 -19.43 11.92 -15.28
CA ALA A 208 -20.41 10.85 -15.08
C ALA A 208 -19.90 9.73 -14.17
N TYR A 209 -18.60 9.50 -14.11
CA TYR A 209 -18.02 8.58 -13.14
C TYR A 209 -18.29 9.00 -11.69
N GLY A 210 -18.11 10.29 -11.38
CA GLY A 210 -18.35 10.85 -10.05
C GLY A 210 -19.85 10.98 -9.75
N THR A 211 -20.62 11.60 -10.65
CA THR A 211 -22.05 11.90 -10.39
C THR A 211 -22.91 10.65 -10.23
N LYS A 212 -22.60 9.55 -10.94
CA LYS A 212 -23.28 8.25 -10.77
C LYS A 212 -23.05 7.60 -9.39
N ARG A 213 -21.99 7.99 -8.69
CA ARG A 213 -21.59 7.43 -7.39
C ARG A 213 -21.61 8.49 -6.29
N TRP A 214 -22.37 9.55 -6.49
CA TRP A 214 -22.29 10.71 -5.62
C TRP A 214 -22.60 10.37 -4.16
N ALA A 215 -23.63 9.57 -3.92
CA ALA A 215 -23.96 9.09 -2.57
C ALA A 215 -22.79 8.36 -1.89
N ALA A 216 -22.03 7.55 -2.62
CA ALA A 216 -20.85 6.87 -2.08
C ALA A 216 -19.64 7.82 -1.93
N LEU A 217 -19.49 8.81 -2.81
CA LEU A 217 -18.45 9.84 -2.72
C LEU A 217 -18.69 10.81 -1.57
N THR A 218 -19.94 11.12 -1.22
CA THR A 218 -20.28 12.07 -0.15
C THR A 218 -20.43 11.41 1.20
N ARG A 219 -20.44 10.07 1.29
CA ARG A 219 -20.67 9.33 2.53
C ARG A 219 -19.66 9.64 3.64
N PHE A 220 -18.44 10.06 3.30
CA PHE A 220 -17.46 10.49 4.29
C PHE A 220 -17.90 11.73 5.08
N LEU A 221 -18.85 12.52 4.56
CA LEU A 221 -19.46 13.64 5.30
C LEU A 221 -20.31 13.15 6.47
N ASP A 222 -20.92 11.97 6.35
CA ASP A 222 -21.92 11.46 7.29
C ASP A 222 -21.29 10.74 8.49
N ASP A 223 -20.05 10.24 8.35
CA ASP A 223 -19.35 9.53 9.43
C ASP A 223 -17.87 9.92 9.47
N GLY A 224 -17.44 10.45 10.63
CA GLY A 224 -16.08 10.92 10.88
C GLY A 224 -14.99 9.85 10.86
N ARG A 225 -15.33 8.56 10.91
CA ARG A 225 -14.38 7.44 10.77
C ARG A 225 -13.96 7.23 9.32
N LEU A 226 -14.79 7.65 8.38
CA LEU A 226 -14.57 7.44 6.95
C LEU A 226 -13.54 8.42 6.39
N GLU A 227 -12.78 7.93 5.41
CA GLU A 227 -11.81 8.73 4.68
C GLU A 227 -12.38 9.25 3.36
N ILE A 228 -11.93 10.43 2.93
CA ILE A 228 -12.24 10.97 1.59
C ILE A 228 -11.70 10.08 0.44
N GLY A 229 -10.76 9.17 0.73
CA GLY A 229 -10.16 8.31 -0.28
C GLY A 229 -9.58 7.01 0.27
N ASN A 230 -9.14 6.15 -0.65
CA ASN A 230 -8.65 4.81 -0.38
C ASN A 230 -7.11 4.74 -0.23
N ASN A 231 -6.49 5.84 0.19
CA ASN A 231 -5.03 5.97 0.24
C ASN A 231 -4.36 4.96 1.20
N ILE A 232 -5.10 4.39 2.15
CA ILE A 232 -4.59 3.36 3.07
C ILE A 232 -4.27 2.08 2.28
N ALA A 233 -5.20 1.54 1.50
CA ALA A 233 -4.96 0.36 0.66
C ALA A 233 -3.90 0.63 -0.41
N GLU A 234 -3.93 1.80 -1.06
CA GLU A 234 -2.93 2.17 -2.08
C GLU A 234 -1.50 2.22 -1.49
N ARG A 235 -1.34 2.78 -0.27
CA ARG A 235 -0.06 2.80 0.43
C ARG A 235 0.41 1.40 0.79
N ALA A 236 -0.50 0.52 1.20
CA ALA A 236 -0.18 -0.88 1.46
C ALA A 236 0.33 -1.57 0.18
N LEU A 237 -0.29 -1.35 -0.98
CA LEU A 237 0.17 -1.94 -2.26
C LEU A 237 1.50 -1.36 -2.78
N ARG A 238 1.92 -0.18 -2.31
CA ARG A 238 3.16 0.47 -2.78
C ARG A 238 4.40 -0.40 -2.63
N GLY A 239 4.51 -1.18 -1.57
CA GLY A 239 5.63 -2.10 -1.34
C GLY A 239 5.74 -3.17 -2.44
N VAL A 240 4.60 -3.73 -2.84
CA VAL A 240 4.50 -4.70 -3.93
C VAL A 240 4.89 -4.06 -5.26
N ALA A 241 4.36 -2.86 -5.54
CA ALA A 241 4.62 -2.13 -6.77
C ALA A 241 6.11 -1.76 -6.94
N ILE A 242 6.79 -1.33 -5.87
CA ILE A 242 8.23 -1.08 -5.88
C ILE A 242 8.99 -2.41 -6.07
N GLY A 243 8.55 -3.47 -5.39
CA GLY A 243 9.14 -4.79 -5.45
C GLY A 243 9.17 -5.41 -6.85
N ARG A 244 8.27 -5.03 -7.77
CA ARG A 244 8.26 -5.50 -9.17
C ARG A 244 9.54 -5.20 -9.96
N ARG A 245 10.43 -4.35 -9.45
CA ARG A 245 11.77 -4.15 -10.02
C ARG A 245 12.77 -5.24 -9.60
N ASN A 246 12.45 -5.97 -8.54
CA ASN A 246 13.30 -6.97 -7.89
C ASN A 246 12.80 -8.41 -8.13
N TRP A 247 11.56 -8.59 -8.57
CA TRP A 247 10.99 -9.89 -8.95
C TRP A 247 10.12 -9.77 -10.20
N LEU A 248 10.13 -10.80 -11.04
CA LEU A 248 9.44 -10.81 -12.33
C LEU A 248 8.04 -11.45 -12.26
N PHE A 249 7.92 -12.55 -11.50
CA PHE A 249 6.69 -13.33 -11.38
C PHE A 249 6.67 -14.13 -10.06
N ALA A 250 5.48 -14.56 -9.65
CA ALA A 250 5.31 -15.66 -8.72
C ALA A 250 5.59 -16.99 -9.45
N GLY A 251 6.35 -17.88 -8.82
CA GLY A 251 6.75 -19.16 -9.44
C GLY A 251 5.61 -20.17 -9.61
N SER A 252 4.51 -20.00 -8.89
CA SER A 252 3.29 -20.81 -8.97
C SER A 252 2.15 -20.09 -8.25
N ARG A 253 0.93 -20.63 -8.31
CA ARG A 253 -0.22 -20.17 -7.51
C ARG A 253 0.12 -20.17 -6.01
N VAL A 254 0.66 -21.28 -5.50
CA VAL A 254 1.10 -21.42 -4.10
C VAL A 254 2.20 -20.41 -3.76
N GLY A 255 3.08 -20.08 -4.72
CA GLY A 255 4.05 -19.00 -4.55
C GLY A 255 3.41 -17.63 -4.34
N GLY A 256 2.29 -17.34 -5.03
CA GLY A 256 1.50 -16.14 -4.83
C GLY A 256 0.82 -16.09 -3.45
N GLU A 257 0.25 -17.21 -3.01
CA GLU A 257 -0.37 -17.37 -1.68
C GLU A 257 0.65 -17.14 -0.56
N ARG A 258 1.84 -17.76 -0.66
CA ARG A 258 2.96 -17.56 0.30
C ARG A 258 3.42 -16.10 0.34
N ALA A 259 3.49 -15.45 -0.82
CA ALA A 259 3.83 -14.02 -0.88
C ALA A 259 2.78 -13.17 -0.17
N ALA A 260 1.49 -13.46 -0.35
CA ALA A 260 0.40 -12.76 0.34
C ALA A 260 0.47 -12.95 1.87
N ALA A 261 0.74 -14.16 2.35
CA ALA A 261 0.93 -14.43 3.78
C ALA A 261 2.08 -13.58 4.37
N ILE A 262 3.23 -13.53 3.70
CA ILE A 262 4.38 -12.75 4.16
C ILE A 262 4.09 -11.24 4.09
N TYR A 263 3.44 -10.75 3.03
CA TYR A 263 3.06 -9.34 2.91
C TYR A 263 2.09 -8.90 4.01
N THR A 264 1.16 -9.77 4.42
CA THR A 264 0.24 -9.55 5.55
C THR A 264 1.00 -9.21 6.82
N VAL A 265 1.97 -10.05 7.20
CA VAL A 265 2.76 -9.84 8.41
C VAL A 265 3.65 -8.60 8.28
N ILE A 266 4.34 -8.44 7.15
CA ILE A 266 5.26 -7.31 6.95
C ILE A 266 4.52 -5.97 7.01
N GLN A 267 3.37 -5.87 6.36
CA GLN A 267 2.65 -4.61 6.28
C GLN A 267 1.91 -4.27 7.56
N THR A 268 1.39 -5.28 8.26
CA THR A 268 0.88 -5.08 9.62
C THR A 268 1.98 -4.59 10.56
N CYS A 269 3.19 -5.16 10.51
CA CYS A 269 4.33 -4.65 11.30
C CYS A 269 4.68 -3.21 10.95
N LYS A 270 4.82 -2.90 9.65
CA LYS A 270 5.17 -1.54 9.17
C LYS A 270 4.12 -0.50 9.53
N ALA A 271 2.84 -0.84 9.41
CA ALA A 271 1.75 0.01 9.83
C ALA A 271 1.94 0.35 11.31
N ASN A 272 2.25 -0.62 12.17
CA ASN A 272 2.41 -0.36 13.60
C ASN A 272 3.82 0.08 14.05
N GLY A 273 4.72 0.42 13.12
CA GLY A 273 6.08 0.88 13.47
C GLY A 273 6.99 -0.21 14.04
N VAL A 274 6.67 -1.48 13.81
CA VAL A 274 7.45 -2.65 14.25
C VAL A 274 8.38 -3.09 13.12
N ASP A 275 9.63 -3.42 13.45
CA ASP A 275 10.57 -3.97 12.47
C ASP A 275 10.11 -5.39 12.02
N PRO A 276 9.76 -5.58 10.74
CA PRO A 276 9.19 -6.84 10.28
C PRO A 276 10.16 -8.02 10.38
N GLN A 277 11.46 -7.78 10.18
CA GLN A 277 12.46 -8.84 10.20
C GLN A 277 12.65 -9.37 11.62
N ALA A 278 12.85 -8.49 12.58
CA ALA A 278 12.98 -8.83 13.99
C ALA A 278 11.72 -9.51 14.51
N TYR A 279 10.55 -9.03 14.10
CA TYR A 279 9.27 -9.64 14.48
C TYR A 279 9.12 -11.06 13.94
N ILE A 280 9.33 -11.28 12.63
CA ILE A 280 9.22 -12.63 12.04
C ILE A 280 10.22 -13.59 12.68
N ALA A 281 11.45 -13.14 12.95
CA ALA A 281 12.45 -13.96 13.62
C ALA A 281 12.04 -14.34 15.06
N ASP A 282 11.48 -13.41 15.83
CA ASP A 282 10.97 -13.67 17.18
C ASP A 282 9.80 -14.67 17.16
N VAL A 283 8.84 -14.48 16.27
CA VAL A 283 7.69 -15.39 16.12
C VAL A 283 8.14 -16.80 15.74
N ILE A 284 9.00 -16.94 14.72
CA ILE A 284 9.51 -18.25 14.31
C ILE A 284 10.29 -18.91 15.46
N ALA A 285 11.12 -18.15 16.19
CA ALA A 285 11.85 -18.68 17.34
C ALA A 285 10.89 -19.20 18.43
N ARG A 286 9.84 -18.43 18.78
CA ARG A 286 8.84 -18.86 19.76
C ARG A 286 8.10 -20.12 19.33
N ILE A 287 7.71 -20.21 18.06
CA ILE A 287 7.06 -21.42 17.51
C ILE A 287 8.00 -22.62 17.63
N ALA A 288 9.30 -22.44 17.37
CA ALA A 288 10.29 -23.50 17.53
C ALA A 288 10.52 -23.94 18.99
N TYR A 289 10.09 -23.14 19.97
CA TYR A 289 10.07 -23.46 21.41
C TYR A 289 8.67 -23.83 21.90
N ASP A 290 7.87 -24.49 21.05
CA ASP A 290 6.54 -25.03 21.38
C ASP A 290 5.54 -23.98 21.90
N TRP A 291 5.47 -22.82 21.24
CA TRP A 291 4.48 -21.79 21.58
C TRP A 291 3.05 -22.37 21.52
N PRO A 292 2.26 -22.26 22.60
CA PRO A 292 0.95 -22.91 22.67
C PRO A 292 -0.07 -22.19 21.77
N ALA A 293 -0.89 -22.98 21.07
CA ALA A 293 -1.88 -22.46 20.14
C ALA A 293 -2.97 -21.59 20.80
N SER A 294 -3.22 -21.74 22.10
CA SER A 294 -4.15 -20.87 22.83
C SER A 294 -3.64 -19.43 22.97
N ARG A 295 -2.34 -19.18 22.73
CA ARG A 295 -1.68 -17.87 22.96
C ARG A 295 -1.25 -17.18 21.66
N TRP A 296 -1.82 -17.55 20.50
CA TRP A 296 -1.50 -16.88 19.23
C TRP A 296 -1.87 -15.39 19.24
N ASP A 297 -2.92 -15.02 19.98
CA ASP A 297 -3.35 -13.62 20.05
C ASP A 297 -2.28 -12.71 20.71
N GLU A 298 -1.43 -13.28 21.57
CA GLU A 298 -0.29 -12.56 22.17
C GLU A 298 0.85 -12.31 21.17
N LEU A 299 0.90 -13.05 20.06
CA LEU A 299 1.92 -12.87 19.04
C LEU A 299 1.55 -11.76 18.06
N LEU A 300 0.31 -11.27 18.05
CA LEU A 300 -0.10 -10.25 17.08
C LEU A 300 0.77 -8.98 17.22
N PRO A 301 1.26 -8.38 16.10
CA PRO A 301 2.38 -7.43 16.12
C PRO A 301 2.23 -6.20 17.04
N CYS A 302 1.02 -5.92 17.53
CA CYS A 302 0.66 -4.64 18.14
C CYS A 302 -0.45 -4.71 19.19
N TRP A 303 -1.11 -5.85 19.40
CA TRP A 303 -2.20 -5.99 20.38
C TRP A 303 -1.74 -6.41 21.78
N CYS A 304 -0.49 -6.84 21.95
CA CYS A 304 0.02 -7.37 23.22
C CYS A 304 0.80 -6.36 24.09
N GLY A 305 0.91 -5.08 23.68
CA GLY A 305 1.62 -4.04 24.44
C GLY A 305 3.13 -4.28 24.65
N ARG A 306 3.66 -5.41 24.17
CA ARG A 306 5.09 -5.74 24.18
C ARG A 306 5.62 -5.68 22.75
N LEU A 307 6.42 -4.67 22.47
CA LEU A 307 7.34 -4.74 21.34
C LEU A 307 8.22 -6.00 21.53
N PRO A 308 8.55 -6.73 20.45
CA PRO A 308 9.47 -7.86 20.52
C PRO A 308 10.73 -7.42 21.28
N THR A 309 11.16 -8.22 22.26
CA THR A 309 12.21 -7.91 23.25
C THR A 309 13.59 -7.65 22.63
N ALA A 310 13.74 -7.70 21.31
CA ALA A 310 14.95 -7.32 20.58
C ALA A 310 15.02 -5.83 20.19
N SER A 311 13.96 -5.04 20.40
CA SER A 311 13.88 -3.64 19.95
C SER A 311 14.32 -2.61 20.99
N ARG A 312 15.51 -2.82 21.58
CA ARG A 312 16.40 -1.72 22.00
C ARG A 312 17.63 -1.69 21.08
N CYS A 313 17.40 -1.57 19.78
CA CYS A 313 18.44 -1.18 18.84
C CYS A 313 18.13 0.21 18.30
N ALA A 314 18.84 1.19 18.84
CA ALA A 314 19.10 2.54 18.38
C ALA A 314 18.14 3.13 17.33
N ARG A 315 17.45 4.18 17.76
CA ARG A 315 16.91 5.31 16.97
C ARG A 315 17.74 5.54 15.68
N VAL A 316 17.28 5.00 14.55
CA VAL A 316 17.90 5.32 13.25
C VAL A 316 17.38 6.69 12.85
N SER A 317 18.16 7.72 13.18
CA SER A 317 18.03 9.06 12.62
C SER A 317 18.02 8.98 11.10
N SER A 318 17.11 9.72 10.48
CA SER A 318 16.94 9.86 9.04
C SER A 318 18.27 10.04 8.30
N LEU A 319 18.68 9.05 7.51
CA LEU A 319 19.71 9.23 6.49
C LEU A 319 19.04 9.49 5.15
N LYS A 320 19.16 10.75 4.72
CA LYS A 320 18.86 11.22 3.37
C LYS A 320 19.68 10.39 2.38
N ASN A 321 19.01 9.64 1.50
CA ASN A 321 19.69 9.01 0.36
C ASN A 321 20.10 10.09 -0.64
N SER A 322 21.36 10.53 -0.56
CA SER A 322 22.03 11.27 -1.63
C SER A 322 22.65 10.26 -2.60
N THR A 323 22.26 10.34 -3.86
CA THR A 323 22.86 9.62 -4.99
C THR A 323 24.20 10.25 -5.35
N ARG A 324 25.33 9.59 -5.06
CA ARG A 324 26.62 9.69 -5.78
C ARG A 324 27.70 8.78 -5.16
N GLY A 325 28.43 8.05 -6.03
CA GLY A 325 29.85 7.74 -5.85
C GLY A 325 30.22 6.48 -5.09
N ALA A 326 30.90 5.56 -5.78
CA ALA A 326 31.63 4.43 -5.20
C ALA A 326 32.88 4.88 -4.43
N ALA A 327 33.22 4.22 -3.31
CA ALA A 327 34.58 4.14 -2.78
C ALA A 327 34.74 2.94 -1.83
N ARG A 328 35.92 2.32 -1.90
CA ARG A 328 36.38 1.11 -1.19
C ARG A 328 36.79 1.41 0.26
N GLY A 329 36.67 0.40 1.14
CA GLY A 329 37.64 0.13 2.23
C GLY A 329 37.19 0.39 3.69
N GLY A 330 37.40 -0.62 4.56
CA GLY A 330 37.85 -0.43 5.95
C GLY A 330 36.86 -0.64 7.11
N ASN A 331 36.98 -1.78 7.80
CA ASN A 331 36.67 -2.08 9.22
C ASN A 331 35.34 -1.63 9.86
N TYR A 332 34.46 -2.61 10.12
CA TYR A 332 33.51 -2.57 11.23
C TYR A 332 33.43 -3.96 11.91
N SER A 333 34.27 -4.16 12.93
CA SER A 333 34.19 -5.26 13.89
C SER A 333 33.36 -4.80 15.10
N HIS A 334 32.13 -5.29 15.22
CA HIS A 334 31.40 -5.60 16.48
C HIS A 334 29.89 -5.69 16.22
N ARG A 335 29.44 -6.79 15.60
CA ARG A 335 28.03 -7.26 15.69
C ARG A 335 27.87 -8.75 15.38
N TYR A 336 28.87 -9.56 15.69
CA TYR A 336 28.95 -10.98 15.28
C TYR A 336 28.99 -12.00 16.43
N GLY A 337 28.52 -11.64 17.63
CA GLY A 337 28.36 -12.61 18.74
C GLY A 337 26.99 -13.29 18.80
N TYR A 338 25.92 -12.53 18.59
CA TYR A 338 24.57 -12.92 19.04
C TYR A 338 23.90 -14.05 18.23
N VAL A 339 24.19 -14.17 16.93
CA VAL A 339 23.54 -15.16 16.05
C VAL A 339 24.26 -16.52 16.09
N LYS A 340 25.55 -16.54 16.41
CA LYS A 340 26.38 -17.75 16.34
C LYS A 340 26.22 -18.65 17.57
N GLU A 341 25.92 -18.09 18.74
CA GLU A 341 25.78 -18.85 19.99
C GLU A 341 24.45 -19.61 20.13
N ARG A 342 23.35 -19.14 19.52
CA ARG A 342 22.01 -19.72 19.78
C ARG A 342 21.48 -20.71 18.74
N PHE A 343 22.06 -20.79 17.54
CA PHE A 343 21.50 -21.55 16.42
C PHE A 343 22.23 -22.86 16.07
N SER A 344 23.24 -23.30 16.84
CA SER A 344 24.05 -24.48 16.48
C SER A 344 23.55 -25.82 17.03
N ALA A 345 22.70 -25.84 18.05
CA ALA A 345 22.37 -27.07 18.79
C ALA A 345 21.11 -27.80 18.27
N THR A 346 20.10 -27.09 17.78
CA THR A 346 18.82 -27.70 17.36
C THR A 346 18.77 -28.09 15.88
N TRP A 347 19.73 -27.66 15.05
CA TRP A 347 19.68 -27.89 13.60
C TRP A 347 20.17 -29.27 13.14
N ARG A 348 20.82 -30.06 14.01
CA ARG A 348 21.32 -31.40 13.65
C ARG A 348 20.28 -32.52 13.73
N ARG A 349 19.09 -32.28 14.29
CA ARG A 349 18.07 -33.33 14.48
C ARG A 349 17.07 -33.42 13.32
N CYS A 350 16.72 -32.31 12.66
CA CYS A 350 15.81 -32.33 11.50
C CYS A 350 16.45 -32.84 10.20
N SER A 351 17.78 -32.91 10.09
CA SER A 351 18.47 -33.40 8.89
C SER A 351 18.57 -34.92 8.78
N ARG A 352 18.10 -35.69 9.77
CA ARG A 352 18.21 -37.17 9.77
C ARG A 352 16.92 -37.92 9.38
N GLU A 353 15.79 -37.23 9.23
CA GLU A 353 14.51 -37.87 8.86
C GLU A 353 14.04 -37.58 7.41
N ALA A 354 14.73 -36.73 6.66
CA ALA A 354 14.48 -36.53 5.23
C ALA A 354 15.47 -37.36 4.38
N GLY A 355 15.36 -38.68 4.50
CA GLY A 355 16.09 -39.64 3.67
C GLY A 355 15.36 -39.94 2.36
N ALA A 356 16.14 -39.88 1.27
CA ALA A 356 15.92 -40.51 -0.03
C ALA A 356 14.79 -40.00 -0.94
N SER A 357 15.16 -39.18 -1.94
CA SER A 357 14.61 -39.32 -3.29
C SER A 357 15.73 -39.18 -4.30
N GLN A 358 15.73 -40.10 -5.26
CA GLN A 358 16.79 -40.47 -6.18
C GLN A 358 17.20 -39.34 -7.13
N LYS A 359 18.51 -39.30 -7.42
CA LYS A 359 19.09 -38.62 -8.57
C LYS A 359 18.49 -39.23 -9.85
N ALA A 360 17.87 -38.39 -10.67
CA ALA A 360 17.71 -38.66 -12.09
C ALA A 360 18.49 -37.58 -12.84
N ASP A 361 19.58 -37.99 -13.48
CA ASP A 361 20.32 -37.18 -14.45
C ASP A 361 19.49 -37.02 -15.72
N ALA A 362 19.43 -35.80 -16.26
CA ALA A 362 19.09 -35.54 -17.65
C ALA A 362 19.81 -34.25 -18.12
N PRO A 363 20.20 -34.19 -19.40
CA PRO A 363 21.46 -33.60 -19.82
C PRO A 363 21.38 -32.11 -20.10
N GLY A 364 22.55 -31.47 -20.08
CA GLY A 364 22.71 -30.11 -20.52
C GLY A 364 22.33 -29.96 -21.99
N ASP A 365 21.64 -28.87 -22.29
CA ASP A 365 21.91 -28.15 -23.52
C ASP A 365 21.77 -26.65 -23.29
N GLY A 366 22.74 -25.94 -23.81
CA GLY A 366 22.81 -24.50 -23.80
C GLY A 366 21.89 -23.93 -24.88
N SER A 367 21.51 -22.67 -24.68
CA SER A 367 20.80 -21.83 -25.62
C SER A 367 19.33 -22.19 -25.84
N LEU A 368 18.45 -21.28 -25.44
CA LEU A 368 17.26 -20.84 -26.19
C LEU A 368 16.47 -19.88 -25.29
N PHE A 369 16.65 -18.58 -25.52
CA PHE A 369 15.61 -17.54 -25.56
C PHE A 369 16.31 -16.18 -25.68
N ARG A 370 16.77 -15.86 -26.90
CA ARG A 370 16.88 -14.48 -27.37
C ARG A 370 15.53 -14.07 -27.94
N LYS A 371 15.18 -12.80 -27.70
CA LYS A 371 14.07 -12.01 -28.26
C LYS A 371 12.67 -12.26 -27.69
N ALA A 372 12.28 -11.35 -26.80
CA ALA A 372 10.95 -10.75 -26.80
C ALA A 372 11.07 -9.26 -26.44
N THR A 373 11.50 -8.46 -27.42
CA THR A 373 11.26 -7.00 -27.44
C THR A 373 9.89 -6.73 -28.05
N ALA A 374 9.27 -5.64 -27.59
CA ALA A 374 8.04 -4.99 -28.09
C ALA A 374 6.70 -5.42 -27.46
N HIS A 375 6.44 -4.90 -26.25
CA HIS A 375 5.14 -4.28 -25.95
C HIS A 375 5.38 -2.99 -25.13
N ARG A 376 5.78 -1.93 -25.83
CA ARG A 376 5.58 -0.54 -25.38
C ARG A 376 4.09 -0.24 -25.61
N HIS A 377 3.29 -0.24 -24.56
CA HIS A 377 2.17 0.69 -24.31
C HIS A 377 1.38 0.21 -23.09
N ARG A 378 0.98 1.19 -22.25
CA ARG A 378 0.31 1.08 -20.94
C ARG A 378 1.22 0.73 -19.77
N TYR A 379 1.95 1.72 -19.24
CA TYR A 379 2.21 1.93 -17.80
C TYR A 379 2.90 3.30 -17.60
N ARG A 380 2.17 4.40 -17.85
CA ARG A 380 2.43 5.69 -17.19
C ARG A 380 1.43 5.77 -16.05
N GLY A 381 1.79 5.27 -14.88
CA GLY A 381 0.84 5.18 -13.78
C GLY A 381 1.46 4.63 -12.52
N MET A 382 2.55 5.26 -12.06
CA MET A 382 3.07 5.20 -10.69
C MET A 382 4.37 6.02 -10.62
N ARG A 383 4.35 7.27 -11.08
CA ARG A 383 5.37 8.27 -10.73
C ARG A 383 4.69 9.63 -10.64
N LYS A 384 5.07 10.38 -9.59
CA LYS A 384 4.62 11.73 -9.19
C LYS A 384 3.38 11.77 -8.29
N PHE A 385 3.57 11.36 -7.03
CA PHE A 385 3.00 12.13 -5.92
C PHE A 385 4.01 13.24 -5.63
N ALA A 386 3.69 14.49 -5.97
CA ALA A 386 4.40 15.63 -5.42
C ALA A 386 3.79 15.95 -4.05
N PRO A 387 4.56 16.02 -2.96
CA PRO A 387 4.08 16.65 -1.74
C PRO A 387 4.01 18.16 -2.00
N LEU A 388 2.84 18.77 -1.82
CA LEU A 388 2.76 20.23 -1.73
C LEU A 388 3.44 20.64 -0.43
N GLY A 389 4.53 21.40 -0.60
CA GLY A 389 5.26 22.05 0.47
C GLY A 389 4.43 23.15 1.11
N THR A 390 4.55 23.21 2.43
CA THR A 390 4.08 24.26 3.30
C THR A 390 4.61 25.62 2.84
N LEU A 391 3.71 26.52 2.44
CA LEU A 391 3.98 27.95 2.43
C LEU A 391 3.06 28.60 3.45
N SER A 392 3.54 28.76 4.68
CA SER A 392 3.11 29.86 5.55
C SER A 392 4.28 30.39 6.38
N ARG A 393 4.70 31.58 5.94
CA ARG A 393 5.18 32.77 6.66
C ARG A 393 6.27 32.66 7.73
N VAL A 394 7.36 33.30 7.34
CA VAL A 394 8.37 34.04 8.10
C VAL A 394 7.78 34.92 9.21
N ALA A 395 8.58 34.99 10.27
CA ALA A 395 8.57 35.84 11.45
C ALA A 395 8.06 37.28 11.28
N ARG A 396 7.41 37.78 12.34
CA ARG A 396 7.34 39.20 12.67
C ARG A 396 8.68 39.64 13.29
N ALA A 397 9.27 40.71 12.76
CA ALA A 397 9.79 41.85 13.54
C ALA A 397 10.29 42.96 12.58
N SER A 398 9.57 44.08 12.59
CA SER A 398 10.04 45.48 12.65
C SER A 398 11.14 45.98 11.69
N GLY A 399 10.84 47.04 10.93
CA GLY A 399 11.86 47.93 10.34
C GLY A 399 11.43 48.57 9.03
N GLU A 400 11.13 49.85 9.11
CA GLU A 400 10.69 50.77 8.05
C GLU A 400 11.89 51.29 7.23
N ALA A 401 11.86 51.18 5.89
CA ALA A 401 12.60 52.06 4.95
C ALA A 401 12.32 51.75 3.46
N ASP A 402 11.73 52.74 2.81
CA ASP A 402 11.90 53.25 1.43
C ASP A 402 11.77 52.37 0.17
N ARG A 403 10.86 52.79 -0.72
CA ARG A 403 10.53 52.20 -2.02
C ARG A 403 11.20 52.98 -3.16
N THR A 404 12.48 52.72 -3.44
CA THR A 404 13.10 53.28 -4.66
C THR A 404 14.30 52.52 -5.24
N THR A 405 14.58 51.28 -4.78
CA THR A 405 15.85 50.61 -5.15
C THR A 405 15.70 49.20 -5.73
N ILE A 406 14.52 48.85 -6.27
CA ILE A 406 14.29 47.51 -6.89
C ILE A 406 14.30 47.59 -8.43
N GLY A 407 14.22 48.78 -9.02
CA GLY A 407 14.20 48.98 -10.47
C GLY A 407 15.55 48.82 -11.18
N GLU A 408 16.67 48.93 -10.48
CA GLU A 408 18.01 48.88 -11.08
C GLU A 408 18.68 47.50 -10.96
N ALA A 409 18.37 46.72 -9.92
CA ALA A 409 18.92 45.38 -9.75
C ALA A 409 18.40 44.36 -10.81
N LEU A 410 17.25 44.63 -11.43
CA LEU A 410 16.68 43.75 -12.47
C LEU A 410 17.20 44.01 -13.89
N ARG A 411 17.98 45.08 -14.11
CA ARG A 411 18.59 45.36 -15.42
C ARG A 411 19.98 44.77 -15.60
N GLN A 412 20.67 44.42 -14.52
CA GLN A 412 22.06 43.92 -14.60
C GLN A 412 22.17 42.38 -14.66
N ALA A 413 21.07 41.65 -14.41
CA ALA A 413 21.04 40.18 -14.49
C ALA A 413 20.61 39.63 -15.87
N ARG A 414 20.72 40.42 -16.94
CA ARG A 414 20.33 40.03 -18.31
C ARG A 414 21.45 40.14 -19.36
N GLN A 415 22.70 40.36 -18.94
CA GLN A 415 23.87 40.42 -19.84
C GLN A 415 25.11 39.63 -19.36
N GLU A 416 24.92 38.62 -18.52
CA GLU A 416 25.90 37.55 -18.24
C GLU A 416 25.16 36.20 -18.28
#